data_AF-A0A6G0YYE7-F1
#
_entry.id   AF-A0A6G0YYE7-F1
#
_cell.length_a   1.000
_cell.length_b   1.000
_cell.length_c   1.000
_cell.angle_alpha   90.00
_cell.angle_beta   90.00
_cell.angle_gamma   90.00
#
_symmetry.space_group_name_H-M   'P 1'
#
loop_
_entity.id
_entity.type
_entity.pdbx_description
1 polymer ?
#
loop_
_entity_poly.entity_id
_entity_poly.type
_entity_poly.pdbx_seq_one_letter_code
_entity_poly.pdbx_strand_id
1 'polypeptide(L)' 'MNSINTYTWNQTSHTKSFPDDILAVSYEDGKWSKPYYDCGGGNIWMLTYTVPFFAFKDAKYFFKTARYTSI' A
#
# COMPACT_ATOMS: atom_id res chain seq x y z
N MET A 1 -8.24 -11.88 -33.20
CA MET A 1 -9.03 -10.71 -32.76
C MET A 1 -8.19 -9.98 -31.73
N ASN A 2 -7.54 -8.88 -32.10
CA ASN A 2 -6.65 -8.15 -31.19
C ASN A 2 -7.46 -7.06 -30.48
N SER A 3 -7.65 -7.22 -29.18
CA SER A 3 -8.18 -6.17 -28.31
C SER A 3 -7.12 -5.09 -28.16
N ILE A 4 -7.43 -3.87 -28.61
CA ILE A 4 -6.64 -2.68 -28.34
C ILE A 4 -7.35 -1.96 -27.18
N ASN A 5 -6.73 -1.97 -26.01
CA ASN A 5 -7.21 -1.20 -24.87
C ASN A 5 -6.68 0.23 -24.97
N THR A 6 -7.56 1.19 -25.26
CA THR A 6 -7.21 2.61 -25.31
C THR A 6 -7.30 3.18 -23.90
N TYR A 7 -6.16 3.42 -23.26
CA TYR A 7 -6.10 4.13 -21.98
C TYR A 7 -5.99 5.64 -22.24
N THR A 8 -6.82 6.45 -21.58
CA THR A 8 -6.70 7.91 -21.60
C THR A 8 -5.79 8.33 -20.44
N TRP A 9 -4.49 8.53 -20.70
CA TRP A 9 -3.57 9.07 -19.69
C TRP A 9 -3.83 10.57 -19.45
N ASN A 10 -4.32 10.93 -18.27
CA ASN A 10 -4.38 12.32 -17.83
C ASN A 10 -3.13 12.67 -17.01
N GLN A 11 -2.17 13.38 -17.63
CA GLN A 11 -0.88 13.74 -17.04
C GLN A 11 -0.97 14.68 -15.82
N THR A 12 -2.11 15.33 -15.57
CA THR A 12 -2.26 16.31 -14.48
C THR A 12 -2.42 15.70 -13.09
N SER A 13 -2.66 14.38 -12.98
CA SER A 13 -2.90 13.72 -11.67
C SER A 13 -1.68 13.02 -11.08
N HIS A 14 -0.49 13.21 -11.64
CA HIS A 14 0.72 12.67 -11.03
C HIS A 14 1.25 13.67 -10.00
N THR A 15 0.91 13.48 -8.72
CA THR A 15 1.73 14.02 -7.64
C THR A 15 3.15 13.51 -7.87
N LYS A 16 4.13 14.43 -7.92
CA LYS A 16 5.54 14.04 -8.06
C LYS A 16 5.87 13.09 -6.91
N SER A 17 6.22 11.85 -7.22
CA SER A 17 6.81 10.94 -6.25
C SER A 17 8.18 11.51 -5.92
N PHE A 18 8.29 12.20 -4.79
CA PHE A 18 9.58 12.45 -4.20
C PHE A 18 10.06 11.10 -3.65
N PRO A 19 11.26 10.63 -4.00
CA PRO A 19 11.88 9.55 -3.25
C PRO A 19 12.17 10.12 -1.87
N ASP A 20 11.19 10.02 -0.97
CA ASP A 20 11.52 10.00 0.45
C ASP A 20 12.45 8.79 0.61
N ASP A 21 13.57 8.96 1.31
CA ASP A 21 14.43 7.86 1.75
C ASP A 21 13.63 7.01 2.75
N ILE A 22 12.67 6.26 2.24
CA ILE A 22 11.97 5.21 2.94
C ILE A 22 13.03 4.15 3.13
N LEU A 23 13.40 3.88 4.39
CA LEU A 23 14.23 2.74 4.72
C LEU A 23 13.55 1.51 4.11
N ALA A 24 14.16 0.96 3.06
CA ALA A 24 13.54 -0.01 2.17
C ALA A 24 13.16 -1.25 2.98
N VAL A 25 11.87 -1.38 3.24
CA VAL A 25 11.30 -2.52 3.95
C VAL A 25 11.11 -3.67 2.97
N SER A 26 11.39 -4.89 3.43
CA SER A 26 11.23 -6.10 2.64
C SER A 26 9.84 -6.73 2.86
N TYR A 27 9.49 -7.71 2.03
CA TYR A 27 8.22 -8.42 2.17
C TYR A 27 8.17 -9.32 3.43
N GLU A 28 9.33 -9.73 3.92
CA GLU A 28 9.47 -10.57 5.10
C GLU A 28 9.33 -9.80 6.42
N ASP A 29 9.46 -8.47 6.39
CA ASP A 29 9.33 -7.60 7.56
C ASP A 29 7.87 -7.38 8.00
N GLY A 30 6.91 -7.62 7.10
CA GLY A 30 5.50 -7.50 7.43
C GLY A 30 4.90 -8.76 8.02
N LYS A 31 3.64 -8.63 8.42
CA LYS A 31 2.83 -9.70 8.99
C LYS A 31 1.46 -9.72 8.36
N TRP A 32 1.02 -10.92 8.01
CA TRP A 32 -0.36 -11.19 7.65
C TRP A 32 -1.21 -11.36 8.90
N SER A 33 -2.42 -10.80 8.87
CA SER A 33 -3.45 -11.11 9.85
C SER A 33 -3.91 -12.55 9.68
N LYS A 34 -4.60 -13.09 10.70
CA LYS A 34 -5.46 -14.24 10.46
C LYS A 34 -6.61 -13.79 9.54
N PRO A 35 -7.15 -14.66 8.67
CA PRO A 35 -8.37 -14.36 7.94
C PRO A 35 -9.47 -13.96 8.92
N TYR A 36 -10.18 -12.88 8.63
CA TYR A 36 -11.33 -12.44 9.42
C TYR A 36 -12.47 -12.04 8.50
N TYR A 37 -13.70 -12.22 9.00
CA TYR A 37 -14.89 -11.81 8.28
C TYR A 37 -15.26 -10.39 8.70
N ASP A 38 -15.29 -9.46 7.74
CA ASP A 38 -15.59 -8.05 8.02
C ASP A 38 -17.10 -7.79 8.00
N CYS A 39 -17.73 -7.96 9.17
CA CYS A 39 -19.17 -7.75 9.37
C CYS A 39 -19.62 -6.28 9.31
N GLY A 40 -18.68 -5.31 9.32
CA GLY A 40 -18.99 -3.87 9.41
C GLY A 40 -18.78 -3.10 8.12
N GLY A 41 -18.11 -3.71 7.14
CA GLY A 41 -17.85 -3.14 5.82
C GLY A 41 -18.56 -3.94 4.72
N GLY A 42 -17.86 -4.94 4.18
CA GLY A 42 -18.27 -5.65 2.97
C GLY A 42 -18.98 -6.98 3.16
N ASN A 43 -19.05 -7.53 4.38
CA ASN A 43 -19.52 -8.90 4.64
C ASN A 43 -18.76 -9.93 3.78
N ILE A 44 -17.44 -9.81 3.79
CA ILE A 44 -16.51 -10.66 3.03
C ILE A 44 -15.37 -11.10 3.93
N TRP A 45 -14.79 -12.24 3.59
CA TRP A 45 -13.53 -12.68 4.19
C TRP A 45 -12.41 -11.76 3.71
N MET A 46 -11.53 -11.39 4.63
CA MET A 46 -10.41 -10.49 4.37
C MET A 46 -9.11 -11.05 4.93
N LEU A 47 -8.03 -10.70 4.24
CA LEU A 47 -6.66 -10.93 4.71
C LEU A 47 -5.88 -9.61 4.63
N THR A 48 -5.22 -9.24 5.72
CA THR A 48 -4.50 -7.97 5.82
C THR A 48 -3.01 -8.18 6.02
N TYR A 49 -2.20 -7.63 5.12
CA TYR A 49 -0.75 -7.51 5.30
C TYR A 49 -0.43 -6.16 5.93
N THR A 50 0.40 -6.16 6.97
CA THR A 50 0.82 -4.95 7.67
C THR A 50 2.34 -4.95 7.81
N VAL A 51 3.00 -3.86 7.44
CA VAL A 51 4.45 -3.71 7.57
C VAL A 51 4.81 -2.34 8.16
N PRO A 52 5.62 -2.29 9.23
CA PRO A 52 6.12 -1.04 9.77
C PRO A 52 7.27 -0.52 8.93
N PHE A 53 7.34 0.78 8.68
CA PHE A 53 8.48 1.40 8.01
C PHE A 53 8.77 2.78 8.59
N PHE A 54 9.98 3.27 8.39
CA PHE A 54 10.35 4.61 8.82
C PHE A 54 10.24 5.58 7.65
N ALA A 55 9.56 6.69 7.89
CA ALA A 55 9.64 7.86 7.03
C ALA A 55 10.71 8.80 7.59
N PHE A 56 11.51 9.39 6.72
CA PHE A 56 12.49 10.40 7.08
C PHE A 56 12.01 11.78 6.63
N LYS A 57 11.93 12.74 7.56
CA LYS A 57 11.57 14.13 7.25
C LYS A 57 12.25 15.05 8.25
N ASP A 58 12.79 16.18 7.77
CA ASP A 58 13.40 17.23 8.61
C ASP A 58 14.44 16.67 9.61
N ALA A 59 15.34 15.79 9.13
CA ALA A 59 16.36 15.11 9.94
C ALA A 59 15.83 14.21 11.08
N LYS A 60 14.57 13.79 11.02
CA LYS A 60 13.93 12.94 12.01
C LYS A 60 13.27 11.73 11.37
N TYR A 61 13.40 10.58 12.03
CA TYR A 61 12.66 9.36 11.69
C TYR A 61 11.28 9.36 12.37
N PHE A 62 10.27 9.00 11.59
CA PHE A 62 8.90 8.83 12.05
C PHE A 62 8.47 7.39 11.80
N PHE A 63 7.90 6.76 12.84
CA PHE A 63 7.31 5.45 12.69
C PHE A 63 6.01 5.55 11.90
N LYS A 64 5.92 4.79 10.81
CA LYS A 64 4.72 4.65 10.00
C LYS A 64 4.40 3.18 9.76
N THR A 65 3.21 2.93 9.26
CA THR A 65 2.74 1.59 8.95
C THR A 65 2.01 1.62 7.62
N ALA A 66 2.33 0.67 6.74
CA ALA A 66 1.56 0.41 5.53
C ALA A 66 0.65 -0.79 5.79
N ARG A 67 -0.59 -0.70 5.31
CA ARG A 67 -1.58 -1.76 5.37
C ARG A 67 -2.11 -2.02 3.96
N TYR A 68 -2.08 -3.29 3.57
CA TYR A 68 -2.74 -3.77 2.35
C TYR A 68 -3.76 -4.84 2.74
N THR A 69 -5.00 -4.71 2.27
CA THR A 69 -6.06 -5.69 2.55
C THR A 69 -6.56 -6.26 1.24
N SER A 70 -6.53 -7.59 1.11
CA SER A 70 -7.12 -8.33 -0.01
C SER A 70 -8.43 -8.98 0.42
N ILE A 71 -9.34 -9.07 -0.54
CA ILE A 71 -10.52 -9.94 -0.56
C ILE A 71 -10.08 -11.34 -0.97
#